data_AF-A0A437D1H9-F1
#
_entry.id   AF-A0A437D1H9-F1
#
_cell.length_a   1.000
_cell.length_b   1.000
_cell.length_c   1.000
_cell.angle_alpha   90.00
_cell.angle_beta   90.00
_cell.angle_gamma   90.00
#
_symmetry.space_group_name_H-M   'P 1'
#
loop_
_entity.id
_entity.type
_entity.pdbx_description
1 polymer ?
#
loop_
_entity_poly.entity_id
_entity_poly.type
_entity_poly.pdbx_seq_one_letter_code
_entity_poly.pdbx_strand_id
1 'polypeptide(L)'
;MSKMTLCCEPHRLLALILVLLSPLSWGQFSGQYDACRSNLGAVPGWELYPCQPPPANMKEFMQIRVDPPGITCGNPPERFCTLENPYLCSDECDASSPDLSHPPQLMGDRERGGLITYWQTITWSRYPEPLQANVTLSWNKSLEVVDDIVITFEYGRPTSMVLEKSLDKGN
;
A
#
# COMPACT_ATOMS: atom_id res chain seq x y z
N MET A 1 21.25 8.81 26.26
CA MET A 1 22.40 9.74 26.28
C MET A 1 23.68 8.93 26.50
N SER A 2 24.52 8.80 25.47
CA SER A 2 25.93 8.43 25.61
C SER A 2 26.66 8.97 24.39
N LYS A 3 27.76 9.68 24.64
CA LYS A 3 28.63 10.32 23.65
C LYS A 3 30.05 9.79 23.89
N MET A 4 30.91 10.02 22.89
CA MET A 4 32.38 9.89 22.87
C MET A 4 32.91 8.47 22.53
N THR A 5 33.88 8.25 21.65
CA THR A 5 34.85 9.13 20.95
C THR A 5 35.35 8.43 19.67
N LEU A 6 35.65 9.21 18.63
CA LEU A 6 36.36 8.80 17.41
C LEU A 6 37.79 8.29 17.69
N CYS A 7 38.24 7.29 16.94
CA CYS A 7 39.64 7.14 16.54
C CYS A 7 39.70 7.05 15.01
N CYS A 8 40.52 7.91 14.40
CA CYS A 8 40.72 8.04 12.97
C CYS A 8 42.04 7.36 12.58
N GLU A 9 41.95 6.45 11.60
CA GLU A 9 42.98 5.91 10.67
C GLU A 9 44.16 5.08 11.26
N PRO A 10 44.80 4.15 10.49
CA PRO A 10 44.86 4.06 9.02
C PRO A 10 44.67 2.63 8.46
N HIS A 11 43.58 2.37 7.73
CA HIS A 11 43.44 1.12 6.96
C HIS A 11 42.81 1.36 5.58
N ARG A 12 43.37 2.31 4.81
CA ARG A 12 42.91 2.61 3.44
C ARG A 12 43.55 1.74 2.33
N LEU A 13 44.45 0.81 2.68
CA LEU A 13 45.12 -0.05 1.67
C LEU A 13 44.58 -1.49 1.60
N LEU A 14 43.86 -1.97 2.63
CA LEU A 14 43.31 -3.33 2.67
C LEU A 14 41.88 -3.44 2.12
N ALA A 15 41.14 -2.33 2.05
CA ALA A 15 39.77 -2.32 1.53
C ALA A 15 39.70 -2.37 -0.01
N LEU A 16 40.76 -1.98 -0.72
CA LEU A 16 40.78 -1.94 -2.19
C LEU A 16 40.98 -3.31 -2.84
N ILE A 17 41.49 -4.30 -2.10
CA ILE A 17 41.87 -5.61 -2.65
C ILE A 17 40.70 -6.61 -2.56
N LEU A 18 39.77 -6.43 -1.62
CA LEU A 18 38.57 -7.28 -1.47
C LEU A 18 37.45 -6.93 -2.46
N VAL A 19 37.54 -5.81 -3.18
CA VAL A 19 36.56 -5.40 -4.22
C VAL A 19 36.86 -6.07 -5.57
N LEU A 20 38.06 -6.59 -5.79
CA LEU A 20 38.50 -7.13 -7.09
C LEU A 20 38.35 -8.66 -7.22
N LEU A 21 37.88 -9.35 -6.17
CA LEU A 21 37.76 -10.82 -6.16
C LEU A 21 36.37 -11.34 -5.76
N SER A 22 35.35 -10.49 -5.68
CA SER A 22 33.97 -10.95 -5.77
C SER A 22 33.65 -11.18 -7.24
N PRO A 23 33.66 -12.42 -7.76
CA PRO A 23 33.09 -12.67 -9.07
C PRO A 23 31.65 -12.17 -9.04
N LEU A 24 31.23 -11.60 -10.16
CA LEU A 24 29.86 -11.22 -10.44
C LEU A 24 28.92 -12.41 -10.17
N SER A 25 28.46 -12.52 -8.94
CA SER A 25 27.34 -13.38 -8.56
C SER A 25 26.20 -12.53 -8.03
N TRP A 26 26.03 -11.34 -8.63
CA TRP A 26 24.68 -10.80 -8.83
C TRP A 26 24.10 -11.62 -9.99
N GLY A 27 23.85 -12.90 -9.72
CA GLY A 27 23.07 -13.73 -10.60
C GLY A 27 21.72 -13.07 -10.70
N GLN A 28 21.47 -12.44 -11.85
CA GLN A 28 20.16 -11.96 -12.25
C GLN A 28 19.16 -13.12 -12.14
N PHE A 29 18.47 -13.21 -11.01
CA PHE A 29 17.18 -13.89 -10.96
C PHE A 29 16.10 -13.08 -11.70
N SER A 30 16.39 -11.84 -12.11
CA SER A 30 15.57 -11.07 -13.04
C SER A 30 15.62 -11.72 -14.42
N GLY A 31 14.58 -12.47 -14.80
CA GLY A 31 14.42 -12.99 -16.15
C GLY A 31 14.09 -14.47 -16.30
N GLN A 32 14.05 -15.25 -15.21
CA GLN A 32 13.94 -16.72 -15.33
C GLN A 32 12.55 -17.20 -15.82
N TYR A 33 11.52 -16.36 -15.76
CA TYR A 33 10.13 -16.71 -16.09
C TYR A 33 9.42 -15.66 -16.95
N ASP A 34 10.16 -14.78 -17.62
CA ASP A 34 9.56 -13.66 -18.36
C ASP A 34 9.03 -14.09 -19.74
N ALA A 35 9.56 -15.19 -20.29
CA ALA A 35 9.18 -15.71 -21.60
C ALA A 35 8.65 -17.14 -21.50
N CYS A 36 7.45 -17.37 -22.05
CA CYS A 36 6.82 -18.70 -22.05
C CYS A 36 7.33 -19.61 -23.17
N ARG A 37 8.17 -19.09 -24.10
CA ARG A 37 8.58 -19.80 -25.32
C ARG A 37 9.89 -19.27 -25.88
N SER A 38 10.74 -20.15 -26.43
CA SER A 38 11.97 -19.80 -27.15
C SER A 38 12.13 -20.61 -28.44
N ASN A 39 12.77 -20.04 -29.46
CA ASN A 39 13.16 -20.73 -30.71
C ASN A 39 14.70 -20.85 -30.84
N LEU A 40 15.41 -20.60 -29.74
CA LEU A 40 16.88 -20.67 -29.66
C LEU A 40 17.37 -22.06 -29.18
N GLY A 41 16.44 -23.01 -29.08
CA GLY A 41 16.70 -24.36 -28.61
C GLY A 41 17.59 -25.17 -29.54
N ALA A 42 18.15 -26.26 -29.02
CA ALA A 42 18.97 -27.20 -29.78
C ALA A 42 18.16 -27.94 -30.87
N VAL A 43 16.84 -27.93 -30.76
CA VAL A 43 15.92 -28.57 -31.69
C VAL A 43 15.21 -27.50 -32.52
N PRO A 44 15.12 -27.65 -33.86
CA PRO A 44 14.31 -26.77 -34.68
C PRO A 44 12.85 -26.79 -34.22
N GLY A 45 12.34 -25.64 -33.80
CA GLY A 45 10.99 -25.50 -33.29
C GLY A 45 10.96 -24.77 -31.97
N TRP A 46 9.75 -24.54 -31.49
CA TRP A 46 9.56 -23.75 -30.31
C TRP A 46 9.50 -24.59 -29.05
N GLU A 47 10.35 -24.27 -28.10
CA GLU A 47 10.38 -24.86 -26.76
C GLU A 47 9.54 -24.01 -25.81
N LEU A 48 8.72 -24.66 -24.98
CA LEU A 48 7.84 -24.02 -24.01
C LEU A 48 8.47 -24.04 -22.62
N TYR A 49 8.31 -22.94 -21.89
CA TYR A 49 8.86 -22.74 -20.56
C TYR A 49 7.76 -22.22 -19.61
N PRO A 50 7.84 -22.51 -18.30
CA PRO A 50 7.01 -21.82 -17.32
C PRO A 50 7.23 -20.31 -17.41
N CYS A 51 6.20 -19.52 -17.15
CA CYS A 51 6.30 -18.07 -17.16
C CYS A 51 5.35 -17.43 -16.14
N GLN A 52 5.68 -16.22 -15.70
CA GLN A 52 4.87 -15.42 -14.78
C GLN A 52 4.83 -13.96 -15.25
N PRO A 53 3.72 -13.24 -15.05
CA PRO A 53 3.69 -11.81 -15.33
C PRO A 53 4.62 -11.05 -14.37
N PRO A 54 5.19 -9.91 -14.80
CA PRO A 54 5.96 -9.07 -13.90
C PRO A 54 5.06 -8.55 -12.76
N PRO A 55 5.61 -8.35 -11.55
CA PRO A 55 4.92 -7.66 -10.48
C PRO A 55 4.42 -6.30 -10.94
N ALA A 56 3.18 -5.97 -10.59
CA ALA A 56 2.57 -4.69 -10.90
C ALA A 56 1.83 -4.14 -9.67
N ASN A 57 1.77 -2.82 -9.57
CA ASN A 57 0.95 -2.19 -8.53
C ASN A 57 -0.53 -2.37 -8.90
N MET A 58 -1.23 -3.19 -8.11
CA MET A 58 -2.62 -3.53 -8.36
C MET A 58 -3.62 -2.50 -7.78
N LYS A 59 -3.17 -1.47 -7.05
CA LYS A 59 -4.00 -0.42 -6.44
C LYS A 59 -4.92 0.26 -7.47
N GLU A 60 -4.39 0.58 -8.65
CA GLU A 60 -5.14 1.30 -9.69
C GLU A 60 -6.28 0.48 -10.32
N PHE A 61 -6.28 -0.85 -10.14
CA PHE A 61 -7.27 -1.75 -10.71
C PHE A 61 -8.28 -2.26 -9.67
N MET A 62 -8.18 -1.79 -8.42
CA MET A 62 -9.05 -2.26 -7.35
C MET A 62 -10.40 -1.55 -7.39
N GLN A 63 -11.46 -2.31 -7.17
CA GLN A 63 -12.79 -1.78 -6.90
C GLN A 63 -13.00 -1.70 -5.40
N ILE A 64 -13.34 -0.51 -4.92
CA ILE A 64 -13.50 -0.24 -3.49
C ILE A 64 -14.98 -0.24 -3.16
N ARG A 65 -15.35 -1.01 -2.14
CA ARG A 65 -16.69 -1.01 -1.56
C ARG A 65 -16.57 -0.83 -0.05
N VAL A 66 -17.45 -0.03 0.52
CA VAL A 66 -17.44 0.29 1.95
C VAL A 66 -18.81 -0.01 2.53
N ASP A 67 -18.84 -0.69 3.68
CA ASP A 67 -20.05 -0.92 4.49
C ASP A 67 -19.85 -0.46 5.94
N PRO A 68 -20.93 -0.16 6.66
CA PRO A 68 -22.31 -0.06 6.17
C PRO A 68 -22.53 1.16 5.27
N PRO A 69 -23.61 1.21 4.47
CA PRO A 69 -24.00 2.43 3.78
C PRO A 69 -24.14 3.61 4.75
N GLY A 70 -23.64 4.78 4.38
CA GLY A 70 -23.65 5.97 5.23
C GLY A 70 -22.53 6.01 6.29
N ILE A 71 -21.57 5.09 6.25
CA ILE A 71 -20.39 5.15 7.12
C ILE A 71 -19.39 6.23 6.68
N THR A 72 -19.36 6.64 5.42
CA THR A 72 -18.54 7.76 4.93
C THR A 72 -19.09 9.08 5.47
N CYS A 73 -18.22 9.95 5.98
CA CYS A 73 -18.64 11.23 6.54
C CYS A 73 -19.22 12.21 5.49
N GLY A 74 -19.86 13.27 5.97
CA GLY A 74 -20.26 14.41 5.14
C GLY A 74 -21.69 14.40 4.64
N ASN A 75 -22.54 13.45 5.08
CA ASN A 75 -23.98 13.48 4.83
C ASN A 75 -24.79 13.08 6.09
N PRO A 76 -25.24 14.04 6.91
CA PRO A 76 -25.02 15.49 6.79
C PRO A 76 -23.56 15.89 7.06
N PRO A 77 -23.15 17.14 6.71
CA PRO A 77 -21.83 17.65 7.08
C PRO A 77 -21.58 17.53 8.58
N GLU A 78 -20.37 17.12 8.96
CA GLU A 78 -19.99 16.95 10.37
C GLU A 78 -18.59 17.50 10.65
N ARG A 79 -18.37 17.92 11.88
CA ARG A 79 -17.07 18.37 12.36
C ARG A 79 -16.30 17.22 13.00
N PHE A 80 -14.99 17.23 12.85
CA PHE A 80 -14.10 16.24 13.46
C PHE A 80 -12.86 16.91 14.07
N CYS A 81 -12.15 16.14 14.89
CA CYS A 81 -10.92 16.59 15.55
C CYS A 81 -9.72 15.92 14.89
N THR A 82 -8.68 16.69 14.62
CA THR A 82 -7.40 16.17 14.13
C THR A 82 -6.47 15.80 15.29
N LEU A 83 -5.45 15.00 15.00
CA LEU A 83 -4.40 14.67 15.97
C LEU A 83 -3.46 15.84 16.26
N GLU A 84 -3.49 16.89 15.43
CA GLU A 84 -2.68 18.09 15.62
C GLU A 84 -3.15 18.91 16.82
N ASN A 85 -4.48 19.07 16.95
CA ASN A 85 -5.07 19.81 18.05
C ASN A 85 -6.41 19.19 18.51
N PRO A 86 -6.39 18.39 19.60
CA PRO A 86 -7.59 17.70 20.07
C PRO A 86 -8.66 18.63 20.66
N TYR A 87 -8.36 19.93 20.82
CA TYR A 87 -9.28 20.89 21.43
C TYR A 87 -10.04 21.73 20.42
N LEU A 88 -9.56 21.83 19.17
CA LEU A 88 -10.06 22.81 18.22
C LEU A 88 -11.12 22.28 17.26
N CYS A 89 -11.17 20.97 16.99
CA CYS A 89 -12.26 20.23 16.30
C CYS A 89 -13.03 21.05 15.24
N SER A 90 -12.29 21.81 14.44
CA SER A 90 -12.82 22.85 13.56
C SER A 90 -12.92 22.37 12.12
N ASP A 91 -12.23 21.28 11.80
CA ASP A 91 -12.25 20.64 10.50
C ASP A 91 -13.63 20.02 10.25
N GLU A 92 -14.07 20.12 9.01
CA GLU A 92 -15.41 19.76 8.59
C GLU A 92 -15.31 18.79 7.42
N CYS A 93 -16.10 17.72 7.48
CA CYS A 93 -16.33 16.82 6.36
C CYS A 93 -17.70 17.14 5.77
N ASP A 94 -17.74 17.45 4.48
CA ASP A 94 -18.95 17.75 3.73
C ASP A 94 -18.88 17.03 2.37
N ALA A 95 -19.78 16.07 2.15
CA ALA A 95 -19.81 15.27 0.93
C ALA A 95 -20.29 16.05 -0.30
N SER A 96 -20.89 17.23 -0.10
CA SER A 96 -21.33 18.12 -1.18
C SER A 96 -20.24 19.06 -1.68
N SER A 97 -19.16 19.24 -0.92
CA SER A 97 -18.02 20.09 -1.26
C SER A 97 -16.81 19.23 -1.64
N PRO A 98 -16.31 19.29 -2.89
CA PRO A 98 -15.16 18.49 -3.32
C PRO A 98 -13.92 18.64 -2.43
N ASP A 99 -13.69 19.85 -1.90
CA ASP A 99 -12.52 20.18 -1.08
C ASP A 99 -12.62 19.64 0.36
N LEU A 100 -13.84 19.32 0.83
CA LEU A 100 -14.13 18.80 2.18
C LEU A 100 -14.65 17.36 2.15
N SER A 101 -14.76 16.77 0.96
CA SER A 101 -15.29 15.43 0.78
C SER A 101 -14.18 14.39 0.91
N HIS A 102 -14.49 13.29 1.59
CA HIS A 102 -13.55 12.18 1.81
C HIS A 102 -14.08 10.85 1.25
N PRO A 103 -14.30 10.74 -0.07
CA PRO A 103 -14.92 9.55 -0.65
C PRO A 103 -13.95 8.33 -0.68
N PRO A 104 -14.45 7.09 -0.70
CA PRO A 104 -13.63 5.87 -0.67
C PRO A 104 -12.57 5.78 -1.78
N GLN A 105 -12.81 6.43 -2.93
CA GLN A 105 -11.90 6.46 -4.06
C GLN A 105 -10.54 7.07 -3.73
N LEU A 106 -10.46 7.92 -2.72
CA LEU A 106 -9.19 8.50 -2.26
C LEU A 106 -8.24 7.44 -1.66
N MET A 107 -8.73 6.28 -1.19
CA MET A 107 -7.82 5.18 -0.80
C MET A 107 -7.08 4.57 -2.00
N GLY A 108 -7.62 4.74 -3.21
CA GLY A 108 -7.11 4.16 -4.46
C GLY A 108 -6.40 5.14 -5.38
N ASP A 109 -6.34 6.42 -5.03
CA ASP A 109 -5.85 7.45 -5.92
C ASP A 109 -4.31 7.48 -6.01
N ARG A 110 -3.82 8.27 -6.97
CA ARG A 110 -2.40 8.59 -7.12
C ARG A 110 -2.18 9.93 -6.46
N GLU A 111 -1.56 9.93 -5.28
CA GLU A 111 -1.16 11.14 -4.58
C GLU A 111 -0.32 12.04 -5.52
N ARG A 112 -0.70 13.32 -5.67
CA ARG A 112 -0.01 14.28 -6.53
C ARG A 112 0.59 15.39 -5.68
N GLY A 113 1.90 15.57 -5.76
CA GLY A 113 2.57 16.75 -5.20
C GLY A 113 2.60 16.85 -3.68
N GLY A 114 2.47 15.73 -2.96
CA GLY A 114 2.57 15.68 -1.49
C GLY A 114 1.31 16.13 -0.74
N LEU A 115 0.20 16.40 -1.44
CA LEU A 115 -1.10 16.56 -0.82
C LEU A 115 -1.65 15.17 -0.51
N ILE A 116 -1.88 14.89 0.77
CA ILE A 116 -2.46 13.63 1.24
C ILE A 116 -3.97 13.70 1.08
N THR A 117 -4.52 12.68 0.43
CA THR A 117 -5.95 12.45 0.27
C THR A 117 -6.32 11.16 0.99
N TYR A 118 -7.48 11.13 1.64
CA TYR A 118 -7.90 9.97 2.42
C TYR A 118 -9.42 9.86 2.47
N TRP A 119 -9.89 8.63 2.57
CA TRP A 119 -11.28 8.34 2.93
C TRP A 119 -11.46 8.46 4.44
N GLN A 120 -12.63 8.92 4.87
CA GLN A 120 -12.94 9.12 6.27
C GLN A 120 -14.34 8.59 6.61
N THR A 121 -14.43 7.85 7.71
CA THR A 121 -15.70 7.43 8.29
C THR A 121 -16.37 8.59 9.02
N ILE A 122 -17.64 8.43 9.37
CA ILE A 122 -18.28 9.28 10.37
C ILE A 122 -17.48 9.27 11.69
N THR A 123 -17.64 10.33 12.47
CA THR A 123 -17.15 10.37 13.86
C THR A 123 -17.88 9.34 14.74
N TRP A 124 -17.26 8.93 15.85
CA TRP A 124 -17.86 8.01 16.83
C TRP A 124 -18.93 8.68 17.72
N SER A 125 -19.83 9.45 17.10
CA SER A 125 -20.88 10.22 17.76
C SER A 125 -21.94 9.36 18.46
N ARG A 126 -22.06 8.09 18.08
CA ARG A 126 -23.03 7.12 18.64
C ARG A 126 -22.46 6.26 19.77
N TYR A 127 -21.35 6.68 20.36
CA TYR A 127 -20.76 5.98 21.50
C TYR A 127 -21.83 5.69 22.58
N PRO A 128 -21.91 4.47 23.14
CA PRO A 128 -20.91 3.38 23.08
C PRO A 128 -21.10 2.36 21.94
N GLU A 129 -22.01 2.57 21.00
CA GLU A 129 -22.21 1.63 19.88
C GLU A 129 -20.93 1.53 19.04
N PRO A 130 -20.34 0.34 18.83
CA PRO A 130 -19.06 0.24 18.13
C PRO A 130 -19.09 0.87 16.73
N LEU A 131 -18.14 1.76 16.44
CA LEU A 131 -17.91 2.26 15.09
C LEU A 131 -17.20 1.17 14.27
N GLN A 132 -17.93 0.52 13.38
CA GLN A 132 -17.42 -0.55 12.51
C GLN A 132 -17.54 -0.14 11.06
N ALA A 133 -16.46 -0.33 10.30
CA ALA A 133 -16.41 -0.10 8.88
C ALA A 133 -15.71 -1.27 8.19
N ASN A 134 -16.34 -1.81 7.15
CA ASN A 134 -15.77 -2.86 6.32
C ASN A 134 -15.35 -2.24 5.00
N VAL A 135 -14.08 -2.41 4.64
CA VAL A 135 -13.55 -1.99 3.35
C VAL A 135 -13.23 -3.23 2.54
N THR A 136 -13.97 -3.46 1.46
CA THR A 136 -13.73 -4.55 0.52
C THR A 136 -12.93 -4.01 -0.68
N LEU A 137 -11.76 -4.58 -0.91
CA LEU A 137 -10.94 -4.31 -2.11
C LEU A 137 -11.06 -5.51 -3.04
N SER A 138 -11.65 -5.29 -4.22
CA SER A 138 -11.96 -6.35 -5.17
C SER A 138 -11.18 -6.19 -6.46
N TRP A 139 -10.52 -7.26 -6.86
CA TRP A 139 -9.98 -7.43 -8.20
C TRP A 139 -10.78 -8.56 -8.84
N ASN A 140 -11.41 -8.31 -10.00
CA ASN A 140 -12.13 -9.35 -10.75
C ASN A 140 -11.16 -10.35 -11.44
N LYS A 141 -10.10 -10.72 -10.72
CA LYS A 141 -9.00 -11.56 -11.14
C LYS A 141 -8.32 -12.13 -9.89
N SER A 142 -7.92 -13.40 -9.94
CA SER A 142 -7.05 -13.98 -8.92
C SER A 142 -5.64 -13.39 -9.05
N LEU A 143 -5.09 -12.94 -7.92
CA LEU A 143 -3.78 -12.30 -7.82
C LEU A 143 -2.91 -13.06 -6.82
N GLU A 144 -1.61 -13.06 -7.08
CA GLU A 144 -0.60 -13.47 -6.12
C GLU A 144 0.08 -12.21 -5.57
N VAL A 145 0.04 -12.05 -4.26
CA VAL A 145 0.67 -10.91 -3.57
C VAL A 145 2.13 -11.24 -3.35
N VAL A 146 3.02 -10.39 -3.87
CA VAL A 146 4.47 -10.61 -3.88
C VAL A 146 5.24 -9.62 -3.00
N ASP A 147 4.55 -8.65 -2.40
CA ASP A 147 5.11 -7.60 -1.54
C ASP A 147 4.12 -7.26 -0.41
N ASP A 148 4.52 -6.41 0.54
CA ASP A 148 3.74 -6.05 1.71
C ASP A 148 2.42 -5.33 1.34
N ILE A 149 1.36 -5.65 2.08
CA ILE A 149 0.10 -4.89 2.05
C ILE A 149 0.22 -3.75 3.05
N VAL A 150 0.40 -2.53 2.55
CA VAL A 150 0.53 -1.32 3.37
C VAL A 150 -0.80 -0.58 3.45
N ILE A 151 -1.29 -0.36 4.68
CA ILE A 151 -2.48 0.44 4.96
C ILE A 151 -2.06 1.65 5.79
N THR A 152 -2.24 2.85 5.24
CA THR A 152 -1.86 4.12 5.88
C THR A 152 -3.09 4.77 6.50
N PHE A 153 -2.96 5.26 7.74
CA PHE A 153 -4.02 5.97 8.45
C PHE A 153 -3.59 7.41 8.73
N GLU A 154 -4.46 8.36 8.39
CA GLU A 154 -4.20 9.77 8.66
C GLU A 154 -4.42 10.10 10.14
N TYR A 155 -5.64 9.90 10.63
CA TYR A 155 -6.01 10.22 12.01
C TYR A 155 -6.14 8.96 12.87
N GLY A 156 -4.98 8.41 13.22
CA GLY A 156 -4.85 7.33 14.21
C GLY A 156 -5.16 5.94 13.65
N ARG A 157 -4.48 4.92 14.18
CA ARG A 157 -4.69 3.52 13.78
C ARG A 157 -5.86 2.94 14.56
N PRO A 158 -6.68 2.04 13.97
CA PRO A 158 -7.75 1.36 14.69
C PRO A 158 -7.22 0.59 15.88
N THR A 159 -8.00 0.55 16.96
CA THR A 159 -7.69 -0.26 18.14
C THR A 159 -7.81 -1.75 17.83
N SER A 160 -8.70 -2.12 16.91
CA SER A 160 -8.88 -3.48 16.41
C SER A 160 -9.12 -3.45 14.91
N MET A 161 -8.46 -4.34 14.18
CA MET A 161 -8.62 -4.53 12.74
C MET A 161 -8.41 -5.99 12.38
N VAL A 162 -9.18 -6.49 11.43
CA VAL A 162 -9.01 -7.81 10.82
C VAL A 162 -8.80 -7.62 9.33
N LEU A 163 -7.78 -8.27 8.78
CA LEU A 163 -7.56 -8.37 7.34
C LEU A 163 -8.00 -9.75 6.86
N GLU A 164 -9.01 -9.78 6.00
CA GLU A 164 -9.56 -11.00 5.42
C GLU A 164 -9.20 -11.10 3.93
N LYS A 165 -9.21 -12.31 3.39
CA LYS A 165 -8.99 -12.57 1.95
C LYS A 165 -10.03 -13.53 1.40
N SER A 166 -10.37 -13.39 0.12
CA SER A 166 -11.22 -14.33 -0.63
C SER A 166 -10.49 -14.83 -1.88
N LEU A 167 -10.72 -16.10 -2.21
CA LEU A 167 -10.22 -16.76 -3.43
C LEU A 167 -11.35 -17.00 -4.46
N ASP A 168 -12.60 -16.73 -4.10
CA ASP A 168 -13.83 -17.05 -4.82
C ASP A 168 -14.69 -15.81 -5.14
N LYS A 169 -14.07 -14.62 -5.10
CA LYS A 169 -14.67 -13.32 -5.43
C LYS A 169 -15.73 -12.84 -4.42
N GLY A 170 -15.56 -13.19 -3.15
CA GLY A 170 -16.37 -12.71 -2.02
C GLY A 170 -17.63 -13.53 -1.75
N ASN A 171 -17.61 -14.84 -2.07
CA ASN A 171 -18.70 -15.75 -1.76
C ASN A 171 -18.55 -16.40 -0.37
#